data_AF-A0A177CLK0-F1
#
_entry.id   AF-A0A177CLK0-F1
#
_cell.length_a   1.000
_cell.length_b   1.000
_cell.length_c   1.000
_cell.angle_alpha   90.00
_cell.angle_beta   90.00
_cell.angle_gamma   90.00
#
_symmetry.space_group_name_H-M   'P 1'
#
loop_
_entity.id
_entity.type
_entity.pdbx_description
1 polymer ?
#
loop_
_entity_poly.entity_id
_entity_poly.type
_entity_poly.pdbx_seq_one_letter_code
_entity_poly.pdbx_strand_id
1 'polypeptide(L)'
;MLQHRRQPAVNLPILRSGLGTSNIPKAPRTMVQKRYSTLGSLLEQIQDNEAKKLYPRLALFEALSGFKDKYKPRQQSEDPICEARRNFLDSFAYLCDVQKGGNTVTAVALQQRPHSDFLWMAANEGIRDDIRVYATDILANLRTATLENQRILQDTIFKLAVEKCKPRIQFYKENVQKYATNCRMSLRHREKDDTVKLIRAKLKKLSEPRSSWTVEAYVDLCHDMRNAEYHQIKRYSANAGDEFSRLAHYVWRLGATREAANTVVEAMVTVPSLKRVHEIRTVSAPATVEKTIHPSCVSPHEVLHGISADSASRNPMHYKHAFARLHELDSPFVRPIHSSMVSRQTIVTRVHAELQIADTFSRSRDIEFVDKDKYIGCSKSACYFCYNWLCNHKHYYVQPATHHKIIPGCRGPDDNLNETGRNVLVDMYSKIVRQIGQDILDFLQENLQPRLQYMSTEASSRATSRLSATRR
;
A
#
# COMPACT_ATOMS: atom_id res chain seq x y z
N MET A 1 68.36 -34.37 4.85
CA MET A 1 69.83 -34.40 4.90
C MET A 1 70.37 -33.88 3.57
N LEU A 2 71.33 -32.94 3.64
CA LEU A 2 72.28 -32.46 2.61
C LEU A 2 71.66 -31.70 1.40
N GLN A 3 71.83 -30.36 1.24
CA GLN A 3 73.04 -29.58 0.87
C GLN A 3 73.73 -30.11 -0.41
N HIS A 4 74.31 -29.36 -1.34
CA HIS A 4 74.47 -27.93 -1.67
C HIS A 4 75.32 -27.89 -2.98
N ARG A 5 75.28 -26.77 -3.72
CA ARG A 5 76.35 -26.08 -4.52
C ARG A 5 75.90 -25.70 -5.94
N ARG A 6 75.74 -24.40 -6.28
CA ARG A 6 76.74 -23.32 -6.60
C ARG A 6 77.28 -23.49 -8.04
N GLN A 7 77.41 -22.50 -8.94
CA GLN A 7 77.62 -21.02 -8.96
C GLN A 7 77.59 -20.56 -10.47
N PRO A 8 77.95 -19.32 -10.93
CA PRO A 8 78.15 -17.97 -10.32
C PRO A 8 77.27 -16.87 -11.03
N ALA A 9 76.93 -15.70 -10.50
CA ALA A 9 77.65 -14.54 -9.94
C ALA A 9 78.47 -13.70 -10.95
N VAL A 10 77.92 -12.53 -11.34
CA VAL A 10 78.67 -11.35 -11.83
C VAL A 10 78.20 -10.11 -11.05
N ASN A 11 79.16 -9.23 -10.77
CA ASN A 11 79.29 -8.32 -9.65
C ASN A 11 78.42 -7.04 -9.63
N LEU A 12 78.12 -6.61 -8.41
CA LEU A 12 77.74 -5.25 -7.96
C LEU A 12 78.89 -4.24 -8.10
N PRO A 13 78.60 -2.93 -7.98
CA PRO A 13 78.93 -2.25 -6.71
C PRO A 13 77.79 -1.43 -6.09
N ILE A 14 77.99 -1.19 -4.80
CA ILE A 14 77.11 -0.74 -3.72
C ILE A 14 77.07 0.79 -3.61
N LEU A 15 75.91 1.37 -3.23
CA LEU A 15 75.85 2.51 -2.27
C LEU A 15 74.46 2.69 -1.61
N ARG A 16 74.40 2.24 -0.35
CA ARG A 16 73.66 2.69 0.86
C ARG A 16 72.29 3.44 0.79
N SER A 17 71.29 2.73 1.34
CA SER A 17 70.32 3.10 2.41
C SER A 17 69.44 4.36 2.35
N GLY A 18 68.12 4.12 2.33
CA GLY A 18 67.08 5.03 2.82
C GLY A 18 65.71 4.34 2.84
N LEU A 19 65.24 3.95 4.03
CA LEU A 19 63.90 3.39 4.25
C LEU A 19 62.82 4.46 4.02
N GLY A 20 61.88 4.20 3.11
CA GLY A 20 60.65 4.98 2.94
C GLY A 20 59.45 4.05 2.85
N THR A 21 58.67 3.96 3.93
CA THR A 21 57.42 3.20 4.01
C THR A 21 56.30 3.94 3.28
N SER A 22 55.60 3.26 2.37
CA SER A 22 54.46 3.81 1.64
C SER A 22 53.20 3.82 2.52
N ASN A 23 52.65 5.03 2.72
CA ASN A 23 51.44 5.28 3.49
C ASN A 23 50.18 5.02 2.63
N ILE A 24 49.42 3.98 2.99
CA ILE A 24 48.00 3.88 2.63
C ILE A 24 47.21 4.75 3.62
N PRO A 25 46.38 5.72 3.20
CA PRO A 25 45.63 6.56 4.13
C PRO A 25 44.58 5.73 4.89
N LYS A 26 44.86 5.40 6.15
CA LYS A 26 43.86 4.92 7.10
C LYS A 26 43.11 6.14 7.62
N ALA A 27 41.79 6.19 7.40
CA ALA A 27 40.93 7.21 7.99
C ALA A 27 41.16 7.25 9.53
N PRO A 28 41.31 8.44 10.14
CA PRO A 28 41.62 8.55 11.56
C PRO A 28 40.51 7.90 12.41
N ARG A 29 40.92 7.03 13.34
CA ARG A 29 40.02 6.28 14.26
C ARG A 29 38.98 7.19 14.94
N THR A 30 39.32 8.45 15.20
CA THR A 30 38.44 9.45 15.82
C THR A 30 37.26 9.87 14.93
N MET A 31 37.43 9.98 13.60
CA MET A 31 36.32 10.27 12.67
C MET A 31 35.37 9.08 12.54
N VAL A 32 35.93 7.87 12.56
CA VAL A 32 35.16 6.62 12.54
C VAL A 32 34.32 6.50 13.82
N GLN A 33 34.91 6.75 14.99
CA GLN A 33 34.24 6.67 16.29
C GLN A 33 33.16 7.77 16.48
N LYS A 34 33.40 8.99 15.97
CA LYS A 34 32.39 10.08 15.95
C LYS A 34 31.21 9.78 15.02
N ARG A 35 31.46 9.15 13.87
CA ARG A 35 30.39 8.68 12.97
C ARG A 35 29.55 7.57 13.61
N TYR A 36 30.18 6.57 14.23
CA TYR A 36 29.45 5.48 14.90
C TYR A 36 28.59 5.97 16.08
N SER A 37 29.09 6.92 16.89
CA SER A 37 28.33 7.51 18.00
C SER A 37 27.13 8.34 17.53
N THR A 38 27.29 9.13 16.47
CA THR A 38 26.19 9.90 15.86
C THR A 38 25.13 8.96 15.26
N LEU A 39 25.57 7.87 14.62
CA LEU A 39 24.69 6.86 14.04
C LEU A 39 23.83 6.15 15.10
N GLY A 40 24.44 5.82 16.25
CA GLY A 40 23.77 5.19 17.38
C GLY A 40 22.70 6.10 17.98
N SER A 41 23.05 7.38 18.18
CA SER A 41 22.11 8.39 18.70
C SER A 41 20.87 8.57 17.79
N LEU A 42 21.03 8.56 16.47
CA LEU A 42 19.90 8.65 15.54
C LEU A 42 18.99 7.42 15.59
N LEU A 43 19.58 6.23 15.74
CA LEU A 43 18.80 4.98 15.83
C LEU A 43 17.98 4.94 17.12
N GLU A 44 18.58 5.34 18.24
CA GLU A 44 17.90 5.48 19.54
C GLU A 44 16.76 6.50 19.43
N GLN A 45 16.98 7.63 18.78
CA GLN A 45 15.94 8.64 18.54
C GLN A 45 14.77 8.09 17.73
N ILE A 46 15.04 7.29 16.68
CA ILE A 46 13.99 6.65 15.87
C ILE A 46 13.19 5.68 16.75
N GLN A 47 13.87 4.80 17.49
CA GLN A 47 13.22 3.80 18.34
C GLN A 47 12.39 4.45 19.46
N ASP A 48 12.91 5.50 20.09
CA ASP A 48 12.20 6.24 21.14
C ASP A 48 10.94 6.92 20.57
N ASN A 49 11.05 7.58 19.41
CA ASN A 49 9.93 8.20 18.73
C ASN A 49 8.87 7.18 18.31
N GLU A 50 9.28 6.03 17.79
CA GLU A 50 8.38 4.91 17.47
C GLU A 50 7.59 4.44 18.70
N ALA A 51 8.29 4.11 19.79
CA ALA A 51 7.72 3.51 20.98
C ALA A 51 6.87 4.47 21.82
N LYS A 52 7.23 5.76 21.88
CA LYS A 52 6.59 6.76 22.75
C LYS A 52 5.64 7.72 22.03
N LYS A 53 5.76 7.88 20.71
CA LYS A 53 4.93 8.82 19.96
C LYS A 53 4.17 8.18 18.80
N LEU A 54 4.86 7.58 17.83
CA LEU A 54 4.22 7.12 16.59
C LEU A 54 3.19 6.01 16.83
N TYR A 55 3.62 4.87 17.38
CA TYR A 55 2.72 3.73 17.59
C TYR A 55 1.65 3.98 18.66
N PRO A 56 1.93 4.66 19.79
CA PRO A 56 0.90 5.07 20.74
C PRO A 56 -0.20 5.91 20.10
N ARG A 57 0.16 6.88 19.26
CA ARG A 57 -0.81 7.74 18.55
C ARG A 57 -1.58 6.96 17.49
N LEU A 58 -0.92 6.09 16.71
CA LEU A 58 -1.61 5.22 15.76
C LEU A 58 -2.59 4.26 16.45
N ALA A 59 -2.22 3.69 17.59
CA ALA A 59 -3.08 2.81 18.38
C ALA A 59 -4.27 3.57 18.95
N LEU A 60 -4.05 4.77 19.51
CA LEU A 60 -5.13 5.64 19.97
C LEU A 60 -6.06 5.99 18.80
N PHE A 61 -5.52 6.38 17.64
CA PHE A 61 -6.34 6.79 16.51
C PHE A 61 -7.14 5.61 15.92
N GLU A 62 -6.53 4.42 15.83
CA GLU A 62 -7.25 3.19 15.46
C GLU A 62 -8.34 2.84 16.49
N ALA A 63 -8.06 2.97 17.79
CA ALA A 63 -9.05 2.68 18.85
C ALA A 63 -10.20 3.69 18.87
N LEU A 64 -9.91 4.94 18.52
CA LEU A 64 -10.93 5.96 18.29
C LEU A 64 -11.73 5.63 17.02
N SER A 65 -11.17 4.92 16.03
CA SER A 65 -11.73 4.81 14.69
C SER A 65 -13.07 4.04 14.56
N GLY A 66 -14.16 4.71 14.95
CA GLY A 66 -15.44 4.72 14.23
C GLY A 66 -15.49 5.84 13.17
N PHE A 67 -14.33 6.44 12.84
CA PHE A 67 -14.23 7.72 12.14
C PHE A 67 -13.78 7.58 10.70
N LYS A 68 -14.77 7.78 9.83
CA LYS A 68 -14.67 8.30 8.46
C LYS A 68 -14.19 7.30 7.41
N ASP A 69 -15.17 6.70 6.72
CA ASP A 69 -14.98 6.21 5.36
C ASP A 69 -15.39 7.34 4.40
N LYS A 70 -14.46 8.23 4.11
CA LYS A 70 -14.46 8.91 2.82
C LYS A 70 -13.26 8.38 2.08
N TYR A 71 -13.50 7.35 1.25
CA TYR A 71 -12.66 7.12 0.10
C TYR A 71 -12.42 8.48 -0.56
N LYS A 72 -11.17 8.93 -0.53
CA LYS A 72 -10.77 10.13 -1.25
C LYS A 72 -10.18 9.63 -2.57
N PRO A 73 -10.84 9.91 -3.71
CA PRO A 73 -10.24 9.61 -5.00
C PRO A 73 -8.94 10.41 -5.16
N ARG A 74 -8.02 9.88 -5.96
CA ARG A 74 -6.87 10.69 -6.39
C ARG A 74 -7.36 11.87 -7.23
N GLN A 75 -6.61 12.96 -7.21
CA GLN A 75 -6.81 14.02 -8.18
C GLN A 75 -6.46 13.49 -9.58
N GLN A 76 -7.36 13.69 -10.53
CA GLN A 76 -7.12 13.33 -11.92
C GLN A 76 -6.17 14.34 -12.57
N SER A 77 -5.35 13.85 -13.50
CA SER A 77 -4.58 14.73 -14.37
C SER A 77 -5.49 15.36 -15.41
N GLU A 78 -5.30 16.65 -15.68
CA GLU A 78 -5.96 17.32 -16.81
C GLU A 78 -5.39 16.85 -18.16
N ASP A 79 -4.14 16.39 -18.17
CA ASP A 79 -3.55 15.70 -19.33
C ASP A 79 -4.09 14.26 -19.44
N PRO A 80 -4.86 13.92 -20.50
CA PRO A 80 -5.44 12.61 -20.68
C PRO A 80 -4.40 11.51 -20.91
N ILE A 81 -3.22 11.82 -21.47
CA ILE A 81 -2.14 10.84 -21.68
C ILE A 81 -1.53 10.48 -20.33
N CYS A 82 -1.23 11.48 -19.51
CA CYS A 82 -0.78 11.25 -18.13
C CYS A 82 -1.83 10.48 -17.32
N GLU A 83 -3.12 10.81 -17.45
CA GLU A 83 -4.20 10.12 -16.75
C GLU A 83 -4.32 8.65 -17.18
N ALA A 84 -4.26 8.36 -18.49
CA ALA A 84 -4.25 7.02 -19.03
C ALA A 84 -3.04 6.20 -18.55
N ARG A 85 -1.86 6.81 -18.44
CA ARG A 85 -0.67 6.18 -17.84
C ARG A 85 -0.88 5.83 -16.37
N ARG A 86 -1.49 6.72 -15.58
CA ARG A 86 -1.78 6.44 -14.16
C ARG A 86 -2.80 5.31 -14.01
N ASN A 87 -3.84 5.31 -14.85
CA ASN A 87 -4.84 4.23 -14.91
C ASN A 87 -4.25 2.89 -15.33
N PHE A 88 -3.27 2.88 -16.24
CA PHE A 88 -2.48 1.70 -16.54
C PHE A 88 -1.78 1.16 -15.30
N LEU A 89 -1.09 2.02 -14.54
CA LEU A 89 -0.35 1.60 -13.35
C LEU A 89 -1.27 1.03 -12.27
N ASP A 90 -2.40 1.68 -12.00
CA ASP A 90 -3.40 1.17 -11.05
C ASP A 90 -3.97 -0.19 -11.50
N SER A 91 -4.35 -0.30 -12.78
CA SER A 91 -4.94 -1.52 -13.33
C SER A 91 -3.94 -2.67 -13.42
N PHE A 92 -2.70 -2.40 -13.81
CA PHE A 92 -1.64 -3.41 -13.85
C PHE A 92 -1.32 -3.92 -12.43
N ALA A 93 -1.23 -3.02 -11.44
CA ALA A 93 -1.08 -3.40 -10.04
C ALA A 93 -2.27 -4.23 -9.55
N TYR A 94 -3.51 -3.85 -9.92
CA TYR A 94 -4.72 -4.61 -9.60
C TYR A 94 -4.68 -6.05 -10.13
N LEU A 95 -4.28 -6.24 -11.39
CA LEU A 95 -4.18 -7.56 -12.02
C LEU A 95 -3.13 -8.45 -11.35
N CYS A 96 -2.09 -7.86 -10.78
CA CYS A 96 -1.03 -8.58 -10.07
C CYS A 96 -1.36 -8.90 -8.59
N ASP A 97 -2.40 -8.30 -8.01
CA ASP A 97 -2.87 -8.58 -6.64
C ASP A 97 -3.86 -9.76 -6.63
N VAL A 98 -3.31 -10.96 -6.76
CA VAL A 98 -4.09 -12.19 -7.03
C VAL A 98 -4.84 -12.76 -5.82
N GLN A 99 -4.52 -12.33 -4.60
CA GLN A 99 -5.13 -12.83 -3.36
C GLN A 99 -5.98 -11.76 -2.67
N LYS A 100 -6.99 -12.21 -1.92
CA LYS A 100 -7.70 -11.32 -0.98
C LYS A 100 -6.79 -11.04 0.22
N GLY A 101 -6.94 -9.87 0.82
CA GLY A 101 -6.24 -9.48 2.04
C GLY A 101 -5.23 -8.37 1.80
N GLY A 102 -4.32 -8.16 2.76
CA GLY A 102 -3.32 -7.09 2.72
C GLY A 102 -1.93 -7.53 2.24
N ASN A 103 -1.66 -8.82 2.11
CA ASN A 103 -0.29 -9.33 1.96
C ASN A 103 0.25 -9.21 0.52
N THR A 104 -0.61 -9.41 -0.48
CA THR A 104 -0.26 -9.35 -1.91
C THR A 104 -0.59 -8.01 -2.56
N VAL A 105 -0.95 -6.99 -1.77
CA VAL A 105 -1.15 -5.63 -2.28
C VAL A 105 0.10 -5.26 -3.08
N THR A 106 -0.12 -4.91 -4.34
CA THR A 106 0.94 -4.67 -5.32
C THR A 106 0.95 -3.19 -5.66
N ALA A 107 2.15 -2.63 -5.80
CA ALA A 107 2.37 -1.28 -6.28
C ALA A 107 3.34 -1.31 -7.47
N VAL A 108 3.15 -0.39 -8.41
CA VAL A 108 3.98 -0.27 -9.61
C VAL A 108 4.33 1.18 -9.95
N ALA A 109 5.48 1.38 -10.58
CA ALA A 109 5.93 2.68 -11.08
C ALA A 109 6.79 2.54 -12.34
N LEU A 110 6.88 3.61 -13.12
CA LEU A 110 7.68 3.64 -14.35
C LEU A 110 8.98 4.40 -14.13
N GLN A 111 10.09 3.75 -14.43
CA GLN A 111 11.39 4.39 -14.53
C GLN A 111 11.71 4.74 -15.98
N GLN A 112 12.16 5.97 -16.19
CA GLN A 112 12.70 6.43 -17.45
C GLN A 112 14.15 5.96 -17.64
N ARG A 113 14.48 5.49 -18.85
CA ARG A 113 15.87 5.28 -19.28
C ARG A 113 16.07 5.80 -20.71
N PRO A 114 17.32 6.05 -21.15
CA PRO A 114 17.58 6.53 -22.51
C PRO A 114 16.97 5.65 -23.64
N HIS A 115 16.98 4.32 -23.47
CA HIS A 115 16.59 3.39 -24.55
C HIS A 115 15.38 2.50 -24.23
N SER A 116 15.06 2.27 -22.95
CA SER A 116 14.01 1.33 -22.54
C SER A 116 13.53 1.63 -21.13
N ASP A 117 12.26 1.88 -20.95
CA ASP A 117 11.68 2.12 -19.63
C ASP A 117 11.50 0.80 -18.86
N PHE A 118 11.57 0.89 -17.53
CA PHE A 118 11.35 -0.24 -16.63
C PHE A 118 10.05 -0.06 -15.86
N LEU A 119 9.28 -1.15 -15.76
CA LEU A 119 8.14 -1.23 -14.86
C LEU A 119 8.59 -1.85 -13.55
N TRP A 120 8.66 -1.04 -12.50
CA TRP A 120 8.98 -1.50 -11.16
C TRP A 120 7.73 -2.05 -10.48
N MET A 121 7.89 -3.15 -9.75
CA MET A 121 6.83 -3.81 -9.00
C MET A 121 7.28 -4.08 -7.56
N ALA A 122 6.40 -3.87 -6.61
CA ALA A 122 6.58 -4.23 -5.22
C ALA A 122 5.30 -4.86 -4.67
N ALA A 123 5.41 -5.71 -3.65
CA ALA A 123 4.27 -6.18 -2.88
C ALA A 123 4.57 -6.13 -1.39
N ASN A 124 3.52 -6.02 -0.56
CA ASN A 124 3.66 -5.89 0.89
C ASN A 124 4.52 -7.01 1.53
N GLU A 125 4.47 -8.23 0.99
CA GLU A 125 5.32 -9.35 1.41
C GLU A 125 6.29 -9.86 0.33
N GLY A 126 6.59 -9.01 -0.66
CA GLY A 126 7.47 -9.31 -1.78
C GLY A 126 6.73 -9.95 -2.95
N ILE A 127 7.22 -9.68 -4.16
CA ILE A 127 6.69 -10.28 -5.39
C ILE A 127 7.15 -11.74 -5.46
N ARG A 128 6.20 -12.67 -5.55
CA ARG A 128 6.51 -14.08 -5.77
C ARG A 128 6.92 -14.32 -7.23
N ASP A 129 7.76 -15.32 -7.47
CA ASP A 129 8.25 -15.63 -8.82
C ASP A 129 7.11 -15.97 -9.79
N ASP A 130 6.09 -16.72 -9.35
CA ASP A 130 4.94 -17.05 -10.18
C ASP A 130 4.08 -15.83 -10.57
N ILE A 131 4.16 -14.74 -9.78
CA ILE A 131 3.51 -13.45 -10.08
C ILE A 131 4.39 -12.62 -11.02
N ARG A 132 5.71 -12.66 -10.83
CA ARG A 132 6.65 -12.00 -11.74
C ARG A 132 6.56 -12.57 -13.15
N VAL A 133 6.51 -13.90 -13.29
CA VAL A 133 6.33 -14.58 -14.58
C VAL A 133 5.01 -14.15 -15.21
N TYR A 134 3.90 -14.27 -14.47
CA TYR A 134 2.58 -13.85 -14.91
C TYR A 134 2.52 -12.38 -15.37
N ALA A 135 3.12 -11.46 -14.61
CA ALA A 135 3.17 -10.05 -14.97
C ALA A 135 4.01 -9.81 -16.24
N THR A 136 5.08 -10.58 -16.41
CA THR A 136 5.92 -10.54 -17.62
C THR A 136 5.14 -11.04 -18.83
N ASP A 137 4.34 -12.10 -18.68
CA ASP A 137 3.46 -12.61 -19.74
C ASP A 137 2.38 -11.60 -20.12
N ILE A 138 1.77 -10.92 -19.14
CA ILE A 138 0.85 -9.80 -19.41
C ILE A 138 1.57 -8.72 -20.22
N LEU A 139 2.75 -8.26 -19.76
CA LEU A 139 3.49 -7.19 -20.44
C LEU A 139 3.88 -7.59 -21.87
N ALA A 140 4.28 -8.85 -22.10
CA ALA A 140 4.60 -9.37 -23.42
C ALA A 140 3.41 -9.29 -24.37
N ASN A 141 2.21 -9.69 -23.92
CA ASN A 141 0.98 -9.56 -24.69
C ASN A 141 0.65 -8.08 -24.97
N LEU A 142 0.69 -7.24 -23.94
CA LEU A 142 0.40 -5.81 -24.01
C LEU A 142 1.30 -5.04 -24.98
N ARG A 143 2.56 -5.46 -25.13
CA ARG A 143 3.50 -4.85 -26.09
C ARG A 143 3.07 -5.02 -27.54
N THR A 144 2.24 -6.02 -27.84
CA THR A 144 1.68 -6.23 -29.18
C THR A 144 0.41 -5.41 -29.44
N ALA A 145 -0.06 -4.61 -28.47
CA ALA A 145 -1.31 -3.88 -28.59
C ALA A 145 -1.32 -2.87 -29.74
N THR A 146 -2.32 -2.97 -30.59
CA THR A 146 -2.66 -2.02 -31.64
C THR A 146 -4.16 -1.74 -31.60
N LEU A 147 -4.62 -0.76 -32.38
CA LEU A 147 -6.06 -0.48 -32.48
C LEU A 147 -6.82 -1.69 -33.07
N GLU A 148 -6.19 -2.42 -33.99
CA GLU A 148 -6.80 -3.53 -34.72
C GLU A 148 -7.00 -4.77 -33.83
N ASN A 149 -6.06 -5.06 -32.92
CA ASN A 149 -6.12 -6.25 -32.06
C ASN A 149 -6.62 -5.96 -30.64
N GLN A 150 -7.00 -4.72 -30.33
CA GLN A 150 -7.37 -4.28 -28.99
C GLN A 150 -8.36 -5.21 -28.29
N ARG A 151 -9.50 -5.52 -28.93
CA ARG A 151 -10.54 -6.38 -28.32
C ARG A 151 -10.03 -7.79 -28.03
N ILE A 152 -9.25 -8.36 -28.95
CA ILE A 152 -8.68 -9.71 -28.82
C ILE A 152 -7.71 -9.75 -27.64
N LEU A 153 -6.86 -8.73 -27.50
CA LEU A 153 -5.95 -8.63 -26.36
C LEU A 153 -6.68 -8.38 -25.04
N GLN A 154 -7.73 -7.56 -25.03
CA GLN A 154 -8.56 -7.36 -23.83
C GLN A 154 -9.13 -8.69 -23.33
N ASP A 155 -9.67 -9.52 -24.23
CA ASP A 155 -10.15 -10.86 -23.89
C ASP A 155 -9.03 -11.81 -23.44
N THR A 156 -7.84 -11.69 -24.03
CA THR A 156 -6.68 -12.53 -23.70
C THR A 156 -6.16 -12.21 -22.30
N ILE A 157 -5.91 -10.93 -22.00
CA ILE A 157 -5.49 -10.46 -20.68
C ILE A 157 -6.56 -10.76 -19.63
N PHE A 158 -7.83 -10.59 -19.98
CA PHE A 158 -8.94 -10.91 -19.09
C PHE A 158 -8.99 -12.39 -18.70
N LYS A 159 -8.84 -13.31 -19.66
CA LYS A 159 -8.79 -14.76 -19.39
C LYS A 159 -7.62 -15.13 -18.48
N LEU A 160 -6.43 -14.60 -18.77
CA LEU A 160 -5.25 -14.78 -17.92
C LEU A 160 -5.50 -14.28 -16.49
N ALA A 161 -6.17 -13.14 -16.33
CA ALA A 161 -6.54 -12.60 -15.02
C ALA A 161 -7.58 -13.44 -14.30
N VAL A 162 -8.59 -13.95 -15.00
CA VAL A 162 -9.62 -14.83 -14.41
C VAL A 162 -9.00 -16.11 -13.87
N GLU A 163 -8.09 -16.71 -14.63
CA GLU A 163 -7.37 -17.91 -14.21
C GLU A 163 -6.46 -17.63 -13.01
N LYS A 164 -5.60 -16.60 -13.11
CA LYS A 164 -4.61 -16.30 -12.05
C LYS A 164 -5.27 -15.82 -10.75
N CYS A 165 -6.38 -15.10 -10.84
CA CYS A 165 -7.13 -14.57 -9.69
C CYS A 165 -8.28 -15.48 -9.24
N LYS A 166 -8.33 -16.74 -9.68
CA LYS A 166 -9.44 -17.68 -9.41
C LYS A 166 -9.91 -17.70 -7.94
N PRO A 167 -9.03 -17.80 -6.91
CA PRO A 167 -9.49 -17.80 -5.51
C PRO A 167 -10.23 -16.51 -5.12
N ARG A 168 -9.72 -15.36 -5.57
CA ARG A 168 -10.30 -14.05 -5.29
C ARG A 168 -11.64 -13.86 -6.02
N ILE A 169 -11.71 -14.30 -7.28
CA ILE A 169 -12.94 -14.24 -8.09
C ILE A 169 -14.03 -15.12 -7.50
N GLN A 170 -13.69 -16.34 -7.08
CA GLN A 170 -14.63 -17.27 -6.49
C GLN A 170 -15.26 -16.70 -5.21
N PHE A 171 -14.43 -16.12 -4.32
CA PHE A 171 -14.93 -15.45 -3.11
C PHE A 171 -15.94 -14.34 -3.43
N TYR A 172 -15.66 -13.49 -4.42
CA TYR A 172 -16.58 -12.42 -4.79
C TYR A 172 -17.85 -12.96 -5.46
N LYS A 173 -17.72 -13.96 -6.33
CA LYS A 173 -18.85 -14.63 -6.98
C LYS A 173 -19.84 -15.21 -5.96
N GLU A 174 -19.35 -15.92 -4.95
CA GLU A 174 -20.19 -16.48 -3.87
C GLU A 174 -20.97 -15.38 -3.12
N ASN A 175 -20.32 -14.25 -2.84
CA ASN A 175 -20.98 -13.12 -2.20
C ASN A 175 -22.00 -12.46 -3.14
N VAL A 176 -21.69 -12.28 -4.43
CA VAL A 176 -22.65 -11.76 -5.41
C VAL A 176 -23.88 -12.68 -5.47
N GLN A 177 -23.69 -14.00 -5.58
CA GLN A 177 -24.79 -14.97 -5.62
C GLN A 177 -25.69 -14.89 -4.38
N LYS A 178 -25.07 -14.84 -3.19
CA LYS A 178 -25.79 -14.71 -1.91
C LYS A 178 -26.64 -13.43 -1.88
N TYR A 179 -26.04 -12.27 -2.08
CA TYR A 179 -26.78 -11.00 -1.96
C TYR A 179 -27.73 -10.76 -3.14
N ALA A 180 -27.42 -11.26 -4.34
CA ALA A 180 -28.33 -11.20 -5.48
C ALA A 180 -29.61 -12.01 -5.21
N THR A 181 -29.49 -13.18 -4.58
CA THR A 181 -30.65 -13.99 -4.16
C THR A 181 -31.54 -13.20 -3.22
N ASN A 182 -30.97 -12.62 -2.16
CA ASN A 182 -31.73 -11.92 -1.13
C ASN A 182 -32.36 -10.63 -1.68
N CYS A 183 -31.60 -9.82 -2.42
CA CYS A 183 -32.11 -8.61 -3.07
C CYS A 183 -33.23 -8.93 -4.07
N ARG A 184 -33.11 -10.02 -4.85
CA ARG A 184 -34.16 -10.48 -5.77
C ARG A 184 -35.43 -10.86 -5.03
N MET A 185 -35.33 -11.49 -3.87
CA MET A 185 -36.50 -11.83 -3.05
C MET A 185 -37.15 -10.57 -2.45
N SER A 186 -36.35 -9.63 -1.94
CA SER A 186 -36.84 -8.34 -1.44
C SER A 186 -37.62 -7.55 -2.50
N LEU A 187 -37.12 -7.54 -3.75
CA LEU A 187 -37.82 -6.88 -4.87
C LEU A 187 -39.11 -7.58 -5.30
N ARG A 188 -39.48 -8.75 -4.76
CA ARG A 188 -40.67 -9.50 -5.21
C ARG A 188 -41.97 -8.85 -4.73
N HIS A 189 -41.88 -8.18 -3.59
CA HIS A 189 -42.99 -7.54 -2.91
C HIS A 189 -43.14 -6.06 -3.28
N ARG A 190 -42.28 -5.55 -4.18
CA ARG A 190 -42.34 -4.16 -4.65
C ARG A 190 -43.22 -4.04 -5.91
N GLU A 191 -43.73 -2.84 -6.13
CA GLU A 191 -44.47 -2.50 -7.34
C GLU A 191 -43.62 -2.74 -8.59
N LYS A 192 -44.26 -3.28 -9.64
CA LYS A 192 -43.57 -3.74 -10.84
C LYS A 192 -43.45 -2.63 -11.87
N ASP A 193 -42.51 -1.71 -11.66
CA ASP A 193 -42.04 -0.83 -12.73
C ASP A 193 -40.97 -1.52 -13.61
N ASP A 194 -40.62 -0.89 -14.73
CA ASP A 194 -39.67 -1.46 -15.70
C ASP A 194 -38.23 -1.55 -15.16
N THR A 195 -37.84 -0.66 -14.24
CA THR A 195 -36.53 -0.70 -13.57
C THR A 195 -36.47 -1.91 -12.64
N VAL A 196 -37.50 -2.15 -11.83
CA VAL A 196 -37.62 -3.31 -10.96
C VAL A 196 -37.61 -4.60 -11.78
N LYS A 197 -38.33 -4.65 -12.90
CA LYS A 197 -38.31 -5.82 -13.83
C LYS A 197 -36.90 -6.08 -14.37
N LEU A 198 -36.22 -5.05 -14.87
CA LEU A 198 -34.86 -5.13 -15.42
C LEU A 198 -33.87 -5.66 -14.37
N ILE A 199 -33.84 -5.03 -13.19
CA ILE A 199 -32.93 -5.43 -12.11
C ILE A 199 -33.23 -6.86 -11.68
N ARG A 200 -34.49 -7.22 -11.43
CA ARG A 200 -34.87 -8.59 -11.06
C ARG A 200 -34.41 -9.63 -12.08
N ALA A 201 -34.49 -9.31 -13.38
CA ALA A 201 -34.02 -10.21 -14.44
C ALA A 201 -32.49 -10.41 -14.39
N LYS A 202 -31.71 -9.34 -14.18
CA LYS A 202 -30.25 -9.45 -14.00
C LYS A 202 -29.89 -10.17 -12.70
N LEU A 203 -30.57 -9.87 -11.58
CA LEU A 203 -30.35 -10.56 -10.31
C LEU A 203 -30.66 -12.05 -10.40
N LYS A 204 -31.68 -12.45 -11.17
CA LYS A 204 -31.95 -13.87 -11.43
C LYS A 204 -30.75 -14.55 -12.10
N LYS A 205 -30.15 -13.92 -13.12
CA LYS A 205 -28.95 -14.44 -13.79
C LYS A 205 -27.75 -14.55 -12.84
N LEU A 206 -27.60 -13.60 -11.90
CA LEU A 206 -26.53 -13.64 -10.90
C LEU A 206 -26.76 -14.69 -9.82
N SER A 207 -28.01 -14.86 -9.34
CA SER A 207 -28.34 -15.83 -8.28
C SER A 207 -28.37 -17.27 -8.78
N GLU A 208 -28.89 -17.48 -9.99
CA GLU A 208 -29.13 -18.79 -10.60
C GLU A 208 -28.50 -18.79 -12.01
N PRO A 209 -27.15 -18.72 -12.12
CA PRO A 209 -26.49 -18.73 -13.41
C PRO A 209 -26.75 -20.06 -14.13
N ARG A 210 -26.87 -20.02 -15.47
CA ARG A 210 -27.06 -21.24 -16.28
C ARG A 210 -25.82 -22.11 -16.17
N SER A 211 -25.98 -23.44 -16.24
CA SER A 211 -24.86 -24.39 -16.17
C SER A 211 -23.80 -24.19 -17.25
N SER A 212 -24.18 -23.62 -18.40
CA SER A 212 -23.26 -23.29 -19.50
C SER A 212 -22.44 -22.01 -19.30
N TRP A 213 -22.65 -21.26 -18.23
CA TRP A 213 -21.93 -20.00 -17.99
C TRP A 213 -20.51 -20.25 -17.50
N THR A 214 -19.55 -19.69 -18.23
CA THR A 214 -18.16 -19.64 -17.77
C THR A 214 -17.99 -18.58 -16.68
N VAL A 215 -16.84 -18.59 -16.01
CA VAL A 215 -16.52 -17.58 -14.98
C VAL A 215 -16.37 -16.20 -15.63
N GLU A 216 -15.78 -16.15 -16.81
CA GLU A 216 -15.62 -14.95 -17.65
C GLU A 216 -16.98 -14.31 -17.93
N ALA A 217 -17.95 -15.08 -18.45
CA ALA A 217 -19.29 -14.56 -18.74
C ALA A 217 -20.01 -14.01 -17.50
N TYR A 218 -19.78 -14.61 -16.32
CA TYR A 218 -20.33 -14.12 -15.06
C TYR A 218 -19.69 -12.78 -14.65
N VAL A 219 -18.38 -12.65 -14.83
CA VAL A 219 -17.62 -11.42 -14.54
C VAL A 219 -18.00 -10.32 -15.53
N ASP A 220 -18.19 -10.64 -16.81
CA ASP A 220 -18.64 -9.69 -17.84
C ASP A 220 -20.04 -9.15 -17.51
N LEU A 221 -20.98 -9.99 -17.06
CA LEU A 221 -22.28 -9.50 -16.58
C LEU A 221 -22.10 -8.52 -15.41
N CYS A 222 -21.18 -8.81 -14.47
CA CYS A 222 -20.92 -7.90 -13.36
C CYS A 222 -20.26 -6.59 -13.82
N HIS A 223 -19.41 -6.64 -14.85
CA HIS A 223 -18.82 -5.46 -15.48
C HIS A 223 -19.89 -4.60 -16.18
N ASP A 224 -20.80 -5.20 -16.94
CA ASP A 224 -21.92 -4.48 -17.55
C ASP A 224 -22.80 -3.81 -16.48
N MET A 225 -23.11 -4.55 -15.40
CA MET A 225 -23.91 -4.04 -14.30
C MET A 225 -23.24 -2.95 -13.48
N ARG A 226 -21.91 -3.02 -13.34
CA ARG A 226 -21.08 -1.99 -12.73
C ARG A 226 -21.24 -0.66 -13.46
N ASN A 227 -21.35 -0.68 -14.79
CA ASN A 227 -21.44 0.52 -15.62
C ASN A 227 -22.88 1.04 -15.77
N ALA A 228 -23.88 0.14 -15.85
CA ALA A 228 -25.26 0.54 -16.15
C ALA A 228 -26.18 0.62 -14.92
N GLU A 229 -26.14 -0.32 -13.98
CA GLU A 229 -27.13 -0.44 -12.91
C GLU A 229 -26.59 -0.20 -11.49
N TYR A 230 -25.31 0.12 -11.33
CA TYR A 230 -24.70 0.32 -10.00
C TYR A 230 -25.47 1.31 -9.12
N HIS A 231 -25.76 2.50 -9.65
CA HIS A 231 -26.52 3.52 -8.93
C HIS A 231 -27.96 3.07 -8.64
N GLN A 232 -28.58 2.33 -9.54
CA GLN A 232 -29.94 1.82 -9.36
C GLN A 232 -30.00 0.78 -8.23
N ILE A 233 -29.06 -0.16 -8.18
CA ILE A 233 -28.95 -1.13 -7.08
C ILE A 233 -28.75 -0.40 -5.76
N LYS A 234 -27.86 0.61 -5.72
CA LYS A 234 -27.62 1.41 -4.52
C LYS A 234 -28.83 2.21 -4.05
N ARG A 235 -29.71 2.67 -4.94
CA ARG A 235 -30.94 3.41 -4.56
C ARG A 235 -31.90 2.59 -3.71
N TYR A 236 -31.83 1.26 -3.77
CA TYR A 236 -32.63 0.38 -2.92
C TYR A 236 -32.02 0.14 -1.54
N SER A 237 -30.79 0.61 -1.30
CA SER A 237 -30.15 0.54 0.00
C SER A 237 -30.73 1.60 0.93
N ALA A 238 -31.18 1.17 2.10
CA ALA A 238 -31.64 2.07 3.16
C ALA A 238 -30.49 2.48 4.09
N ASN A 239 -29.53 1.58 4.31
CA ASN A 239 -28.42 1.79 5.24
C ASN A 239 -27.11 1.25 4.67
N ALA A 240 -25.99 1.87 5.05
CA ALA A 240 -24.67 1.34 4.74
C ALA A 240 -24.51 -0.07 5.30
N GLY A 241 -24.20 -1.05 4.43
CA GLY A 241 -23.95 -2.43 4.81
C GLY A 241 -25.17 -3.35 4.76
N ASP A 242 -26.33 -2.88 4.32
CA ASP A 242 -27.46 -3.74 3.95
C ASP A 242 -27.17 -4.61 2.72
N GLU A 243 -28.12 -5.46 2.33
CA GLU A 243 -27.92 -6.42 1.24
C GLU A 243 -27.71 -5.76 -0.12
N PHE A 244 -28.41 -4.67 -0.43
CA PHE A 244 -28.28 -3.95 -1.70
C PHE A 244 -26.94 -3.23 -1.80
N SER A 245 -26.49 -2.58 -0.72
CA SER A 245 -25.18 -1.94 -0.68
C SER A 245 -24.05 -2.98 -0.77
N ARG A 246 -24.18 -4.15 -0.11
CA ARG A 246 -23.24 -5.26 -0.25
C ARG A 246 -23.24 -5.84 -1.66
N LEU A 247 -24.41 -6.03 -2.27
CA LEU A 247 -24.51 -6.51 -3.64
C LEU A 247 -23.82 -5.55 -4.62
N ALA A 248 -24.15 -4.26 -4.57
CA ALA A 248 -23.54 -3.24 -5.42
C ALA A 248 -22.01 -3.23 -5.25
N HIS A 249 -21.54 -3.36 -4.01
CA HIS A 249 -20.12 -3.49 -3.70
C HIS A 249 -19.47 -4.71 -4.37
N TYR A 250 -20.05 -5.90 -4.21
CA TYR A 250 -19.46 -7.12 -4.76
C TYR A 250 -19.53 -7.20 -6.28
N VAL A 251 -20.62 -6.70 -6.90
CA VAL A 251 -20.72 -6.53 -8.37
C VAL A 251 -19.62 -5.61 -8.87
N TRP A 252 -19.44 -4.45 -8.22
CA TRP A 252 -18.38 -3.50 -8.55
C TRP A 252 -16.99 -4.15 -8.47
N ARG A 253 -16.70 -4.90 -7.40
CA ARG A 253 -15.40 -5.57 -7.21
C ARG A 253 -15.16 -6.69 -8.21
N LEU A 254 -16.19 -7.44 -8.59
CA LEU A 254 -16.05 -8.54 -9.53
C LEU A 254 -15.85 -8.03 -10.96
N GLY A 255 -16.64 -7.04 -11.40
CA GLY A 255 -16.49 -6.40 -12.71
C GLY A 255 -15.19 -5.61 -12.88
N ALA A 256 -14.51 -5.25 -11.78
CA ALA A 256 -13.22 -4.53 -11.84
C ALA A 256 -12.10 -5.32 -12.53
N THR A 257 -12.18 -6.66 -12.58
CA THR A 257 -11.19 -7.47 -13.29
C THR A 257 -11.26 -7.27 -14.80
N ARG A 258 -12.47 -7.23 -15.37
CA ARG A 258 -12.67 -6.90 -16.79
C ARG A 258 -12.27 -5.46 -17.08
N GLU A 259 -12.66 -4.53 -16.20
CA GLU A 259 -12.28 -3.11 -16.30
C GLU A 259 -10.75 -2.93 -16.36
N ALA A 260 -10.01 -3.58 -15.46
CA ALA A 260 -8.56 -3.48 -15.41
C ALA A 260 -7.89 -4.05 -16.67
N ALA A 261 -8.38 -5.20 -17.18
CA ALA A 261 -7.91 -5.79 -18.43
C ALA A 261 -8.14 -4.85 -19.62
N ASN A 262 -9.32 -4.22 -19.70
CA ASN A 262 -9.63 -3.25 -20.74
C ASN A 262 -8.71 -2.04 -20.67
N THR A 263 -8.56 -1.48 -19.47
CA THR A 263 -7.78 -0.27 -19.19
C THR A 263 -6.31 -0.43 -19.56
N VAL A 264 -5.67 -1.57 -19.22
CA VAL A 264 -4.25 -1.76 -19.54
C VAL A 264 -4.00 -1.84 -21.05
N VAL A 265 -4.91 -2.46 -21.82
CA VAL A 265 -4.77 -2.53 -23.28
C VAL A 265 -5.03 -1.17 -23.91
N GLU A 266 -6.08 -0.48 -23.49
CA GLU A 266 -6.42 0.87 -23.97
C GLU A 266 -5.28 1.86 -23.72
N ALA A 267 -4.71 1.85 -22.52
CA ALA A 267 -3.56 2.69 -22.19
C ALA A 267 -2.32 2.34 -23.03
N MET A 268 -2.07 1.06 -23.29
CA MET A 268 -0.95 0.64 -24.15
C MET A 268 -1.10 1.06 -25.60
N VAL A 269 -2.33 1.24 -26.10
CA VAL A 269 -2.59 1.78 -27.43
C VAL A 269 -2.43 3.31 -27.45
N THR A 270 -2.87 3.98 -26.40
CA THR A 270 -2.98 5.45 -26.36
C THR A 270 -1.74 6.18 -25.84
N VAL A 271 -0.93 5.58 -24.97
CA VAL A 271 0.18 6.24 -24.28
C VAL A 271 1.52 5.83 -24.89
N PRO A 272 2.24 6.72 -25.62
CA PRO A 272 3.50 6.39 -26.28
C PRO A 272 4.59 5.93 -25.32
N SER A 273 4.68 6.51 -24.12
CA SER A 273 5.72 6.14 -23.14
C SER A 273 5.59 4.69 -22.67
N LEU A 274 4.38 4.13 -22.64
CA LEU A 274 4.16 2.73 -22.23
C LEU A 274 4.71 1.73 -23.25
N LYS A 275 4.79 2.11 -24.54
CA LYS A 275 5.40 1.27 -25.59
C LYS A 275 6.90 1.02 -25.38
N ARG A 276 7.57 1.90 -24.64
CA ARG A 276 9.00 1.80 -24.32
C ARG A 276 9.29 0.89 -23.13
N VAL A 277 8.27 0.32 -22.48
CA VAL A 277 8.44 -0.58 -21.33
C VAL A 277 8.80 -1.98 -21.82
N HIS A 278 10.04 -2.41 -21.56
CA HIS A 278 10.51 -3.74 -22.03
C HIS A 278 10.73 -4.75 -20.91
N GLU A 279 10.96 -4.30 -19.68
CA GLU A 279 11.36 -5.16 -18.57
C GLU A 279 10.62 -4.81 -17.27
N ILE A 280 10.29 -5.86 -16.51
CA ILE A 280 9.77 -5.75 -15.16
C ILE A 280 10.90 -5.95 -14.15
N ARG A 281 11.01 -5.01 -13.21
CA ARG A 281 11.91 -5.10 -12.06
C ARG A 281 11.12 -5.20 -10.77
N THR A 282 11.62 -5.97 -9.82
CA THR A 282 10.97 -6.18 -8.53
C THR A 282 11.77 -5.53 -7.41
N VAL A 283 11.07 -4.89 -6.47
CA VAL A 283 11.64 -4.44 -5.21
C VAL A 283 11.51 -5.55 -4.16
N SER A 284 12.61 -5.84 -3.48
CA SER A 284 12.61 -6.77 -2.35
C SER A 284 11.85 -6.16 -1.17
N ALA A 285 10.88 -6.88 -0.62
CA ALA A 285 10.16 -6.42 0.55
C ALA A 285 11.07 -6.47 1.79
N PRO A 286 11.13 -5.38 2.58
CA PRO A 286 11.82 -5.39 3.87
C PRO A 286 11.24 -6.43 4.83
N ALA A 287 12.06 -6.93 5.75
CA ALA A 287 11.61 -7.84 6.79
C ALA A 287 10.53 -7.19 7.68
N THR A 288 9.59 -8.01 8.15
CA THR A 288 8.65 -7.60 9.18
C THR A 288 9.39 -7.37 10.49
N VAL A 289 9.01 -6.33 11.22
CA VAL A 289 9.65 -5.95 12.49
C VAL A 289 8.59 -5.85 13.57
N GLU A 290 8.87 -6.43 14.74
CA GLU A 290 8.04 -6.22 15.92
C GLU A 290 8.39 -4.88 16.57
N LYS A 291 7.36 -4.10 16.90
CA LYS A 291 7.46 -2.81 17.58
C LYS A 291 6.64 -2.86 18.85
N THR A 292 7.18 -2.29 19.92
CA THR A 292 6.56 -2.30 21.23
C THR A 292 6.25 -0.87 21.65
N ILE A 293 4.99 -0.64 22.03
CA ILE A 293 4.57 0.62 22.66
C ILE A 293 5.17 0.66 24.06
N HIS A 294 5.77 1.80 24.42
CA HIS A 294 6.31 2.00 25.75
C HIS A 294 5.19 1.84 26.82
N PRO A 295 5.42 1.14 27.95
CA PRO A 295 4.38 0.89 28.95
C PRO A 295 3.71 2.16 29.51
N SER A 296 4.42 3.28 29.56
CA SER A 296 3.86 4.59 29.97
C SER A 296 3.11 5.33 28.84
N CYS A 297 2.81 4.65 27.74
CA CYS A 297 2.16 5.23 26.55
C CYS A 297 1.00 4.35 26.05
N VAL A 298 0.47 3.46 26.90
CA VAL A 298 -0.72 2.66 26.59
C VAL A 298 -2.01 3.31 27.09
N SER A 299 -1.91 4.33 27.95
CA SER A 299 -3.07 5.11 28.42
C SER A 299 -3.52 6.11 27.35
N PRO A 300 -4.79 6.09 26.91
CA PRO A 300 -5.33 7.08 25.98
C PRO A 300 -5.13 8.52 26.47
N HIS A 301 -5.27 8.75 27.78
CA HIS A 301 -5.14 10.07 28.40
C HIS A 301 -3.69 10.57 28.39
N GLU A 302 -2.71 9.69 28.64
CA GLU A 302 -1.29 10.04 28.57
C GLU A 302 -0.86 10.35 27.14
N VAL A 303 -1.37 9.58 26.16
CA VAL A 303 -1.10 9.85 24.74
C VAL A 303 -1.71 11.19 24.32
N LEU A 304 -2.95 11.49 24.70
CA LEU A 304 -3.58 12.78 24.42
C LEU A 304 -2.86 13.94 25.10
N HIS A 305 -2.38 13.75 26.33
CA HIS A 305 -1.53 14.73 27.01
C HIS A 305 -0.22 14.97 26.25
N GLY A 306 0.45 13.92 25.78
CA GLY A 306 1.65 14.04 24.96
C GLY A 306 1.41 14.75 23.61
N ILE A 307 0.26 14.51 22.97
CA ILE A 307 -0.16 15.26 21.76
C ILE A 307 -0.31 16.76 22.09
N SER A 308 -0.93 17.06 23.22
CA SER A 308 -1.18 18.44 23.66
C SER A 308 0.13 19.19 23.96
N ALA A 309 1.10 18.50 24.57
CA ALA A 309 2.41 19.06 24.88
C ALA A 309 3.26 19.35 23.62
N ASP A 310 3.11 18.53 22.58
CA ASP A 310 3.85 18.67 21.30
C ASP A 310 3.28 19.73 20.36
N SER A 311 2.05 20.22 20.60
CA SER A 311 1.39 21.18 19.72
C SER A 311 1.88 22.62 19.95
N ALA A 312 2.20 23.32 18.87
CA ALA A 312 2.62 24.73 18.91
C ALA A 312 1.47 25.69 19.27
N SER A 313 0.21 25.30 19.00
CA SER A 313 -0.98 26.11 19.30
C SER A 313 -1.61 25.65 20.61
N ARG A 314 -1.31 26.34 21.71
CA ARG A 314 -1.88 26.05 23.04
C ARG A 314 -3.25 26.70 23.22
N ASN A 315 -4.27 26.30 22.46
CA ASN A 315 -5.65 26.70 22.81
C ASN A 315 -6.16 25.82 23.97
N PRO A 316 -6.21 26.30 25.23
CA PRO A 316 -6.53 25.45 26.38
C PRO A 316 -7.95 24.87 26.33
N MET A 317 -8.87 25.58 25.67
CA MET A 317 -10.26 25.15 25.54
C MET A 317 -10.39 23.95 24.58
N HIS A 318 -9.60 23.91 23.52
CA HIS A 318 -9.58 22.79 22.57
C HIS A 318 -9.12 21.50 23.26
N TYR A 319 -8.09 21.58 24.10
CA TYR A 319 -7.61 20.43 24.86
C TYR A 319 -8.61 19.99 25.91
N LYS A 320 -9.18 20.93 26.67
CA LYS A 320 -10.20 20.62 27.67
C LYS A 320 -11.38 19.86 27.04
N HIS A 321 -11.83 20.28 25.86
CA HIS A 321 -12.89 19.58 25.14
C HIS A 321 -12.47 18.18 24.69
N ALA A 322 -11.28 18.04 24.09
CA ALA A 322 -10.77 16.73 23.66
C ALA A 322 -10.62 15.73 24.82
N PHE A 323 -10.15 16.18 25.98
CA PHE A 323 -10.06 15.34 27.19
C PHE A 323 -11.44 14.94 27.71
N ALA A 324 -12.40 15.88 27.76
CA ALA A 324 -13.77 15.57 28.16
C ALA A 324 -14.39 14.53 27.22
N ARG A 325 -14.22 14.71 25.90
CA ARG A 325 -14.73 13.79 24.90
C ARG A 325 -14.08 12.41 24.99
N LEU A 326 -12.77 12.34 25.20
CA LEU A 326 -12.08 11.07 25.41
C LEU A 326 -12.59 10.35 26.67
N HIS A 327 -12.84 11.08 27.76
CA HIS A 327 -13.42 10.51 28.98
C HIS A 327 -14.83 9.95 28.75
N GLU A 328 -15.65 10.58 27.92
CA GLU A 328 -16.96 10.05 27.52
C GLU A 328 -16.85 8.76 26.71
N LEU A 329 -15.91 8.71 25.75
CA LEU A 329 -15.68 7.55 24.88
C LEU A 329 -14.97 6.39 25.60
N ASP A 330 -14.14 6.70 26.59
CA ASP A 330 -13.32 5.77 27.36
C ASP A 330 -13.59 5.86 28.86
N SER A 331 -14.87 5.73 29.25
CA SER A 331 -15.26 5.86 30.65
C SER A 331 -14.47 4.92 31.58
N PRO A 332 -14.17 5.31 32.83
CA PRO A 332 -13.34 4.53 33.75
C PRO A 332 -13.82 3.10 34.03
N PHE A 333 -15.10 2.82 33.80
CA PHE A 333 -15.73 1.51 34.03
C PHE A 333 -15.61 0.56 32.84
N VAL A 334 -15.75 1.05 31.60
CA VAL A 334 -15.78 0.20 30.39
C VAL A 334 -14.44 0.19 29.65
N ARG A 335 -13.75 1.34 29.61
CA ARG A 335 -12.41 1.52 29.02
C ARG A 335 -12.16 0.80 27.66
N PRO A 336 -13.07 0.91 26.66
CA PRO A 336 -12.92 0.19 25.40
C PRO A 336 -11.71 0.65 24.58
N ILE A 337 -11.36 1.95 24.62
CA ILE A 337 -10.22 2.51 23.88
C ILE A 337 -8.92 2.07 24.53
N HIS A 338 -8.81 2.19 25.86
CA HIS A 338 -7.65 1.68 26.59
C HIS A 338 -7.43 0.19 26.36
N SER A 339 -8.48 -0.63 26.43
CA SER A 339 -8.39 -2.08 26.18
C SER A 339 -7.91 -2.38 24.75
N SER A 340 -8.41 -1.62 23.77
CA SER A 340 -7.94 -1.70 22.38
C SER A 340 -6.46 -1.35 22.28
N MET A 341 -6.00 -0.26 22.90
CA MET A 341 -4.58 0.14 22.90
C MET A 341 -3.67 -0.89 23.58
N VAL A 342 -4.08 -1.44 24.73
CA VAL A 342 -3.32 -2.51 25.41
C VAL A 342 -3.20 -3.75 24.52
N SER A 343 -4.26 -4.11 23.77
CA SER A 343 -4.20 -5.21 22.79
C SER A 343 -3.22 -4.98 21.63
N ARG A 344 -2.73 -3.74 21.48
CA ARG A 344 -1.73 -3.28 20.51
C ARG A 344 -0.37 -2.99 21.15
N GLN A 345 -0.11 -3.40 22.39
CA GLN A 345 1.18 -3.15 23.05
C GLN A 345 2.35 -3.64 22.20
N THR A 346 2.18 -4.78 21.52
CA THR A 346 3.15 -5.34 20.59
C THR A 346 2.53 -5.43 19.20
N ILE A 347 3.22 -4.88 18.19
CA ILE A 347 2.72 -4.75 16.82
C ILE A 347 3.77 -5.29 15.86
N VAL A 348 3.39 -6.28 15.05
CA VAL A 348 4.20 -6.68 13.90
C VAL A 348 3.93 -5.72 12.76
N THR A 349 4.99 -5.11 12.24
CA THR A 349 4.96 -4.01 11.28
C THR A 349 5.66 -4.37 9.97
N ARG A 350 5.25 -3.74 8.88
CA ARG A 350 5.80 -3.91 7.53
C ARG A 350 5.81 -2.59 6.74
N VAL A 351 6.67 -2.50 5.73
CA VAL A 351 6.62 -1.41 4.74
C VAL A 351 5.63 -1.80 3.65
N HIS A 352 4.64 -0.95 3.37
CA HIS A 352 3.72 -1.20 2.27
C HIS A 352 4.37 -0.99 0.90
N ALA A 353 3.84 -1.67 -0.12
CA ALA A 353 4.38 -1.73 -1.47
C ALA A 353 4.60 -0.34 -2.08
N GLU A 354 3.65 0.60 -1.90
CA GLU A 354 3.80 1.96 -2.39
C GLU A 354 4.98 2.70 -1.75
N LEU A 355 5.25 2.44 -0.48
CA LEU A 355 6.38 3.04 0.23
C LEU A 355 7.70 2.36 -0.14
N GLN A 356 7.69 1.06 -0.46
CA GLN A 356 8.87 0.36 -0.96
C GLN A 356 9.34 0.94 -2.32
N ILE A 357 8.39 1.20 -3.23
CA ILE A 357 8.69 1.87 -4.51
C ILE A 357 9.18 3.30 -4.28
N ALA A 358 8.46 4.09 -3.48
CA ALA A 358 8.85 5.48 -3.20
C ALA A 358 10.27 5.55 -2.64
N ASP A 359 10.57 4.71 -1.66
CA ASP A 359 11.89 4.62 -1.05
C ASP A 359 12.99 4.24 -2.04
N THR A 360 12.75 3.21 -2.87
CA THR A 360 13.68 2.77 -3.93
C THR A 360 14.03 3.92 -4.89
N PHE A 361 13.02 4.66 -5.36
CA PHE A 361 13.21 5.78 -6.27
C PHE A 361 13.89 6.96 -5.58
N SER A 362 13.52 7.27 -4.33
CA SER A 362 14.05 8.43 -3.60
C SER A 362 15.51 8.28 -3.16
N ARG A 363 15.96 7.05 -2.92
CA ARG A 363 17.33 6.76 -2.48
C ARG A 363 18.31 6.61 -3.63
N SER A 364 17.82 6.35 -4.84
CA SER A 364 18.65 6.23 -6.03
C SER A 364 18.80 7.57 -6.76
N ARG A 365 20.01 7.84 -7.26
CA ARG A 365 20.26 8.99 -8.14
C ARG A 365 19.98 8.68 -9.61
N ASP A 366 19.88 7.40 -9.96
CA ASP A 366 19.80 6.93 -11.36
C ASP A 366 18.38 6.48 -11.76
N ILE A 367 17.40 6.70 -10.88
CA ILE A 367 16.00 6.33 -11.10
C ILE A 367 15.16 7.61 -11.20
N GLU A 368 14.73 7.91 -12.41
CA GLU A 368 13.81 9.01 -12.70
C GLU A 368 12.45 8.46 -13.14
N PHE A 369 11.38 9.15 -12.76
CA PHE A 369 10.04 8.80 -13.22
C PHE A 369 9.84 9.22 -14.67
N VAL A 370 9.17 8.37 -15.45
CA VAL A 370 8.74 8.71 -16.82
C VAL A 370 7.92 10.01 -16.81
N ASP A 371 8.30 10.94 -17.69
CA ASP A 371 7.71 12.27 -17.85
C ASP A 371 7.62 13.08 -16.54
N LYS A 372 8.52 12.80 -15.58
CA LYS A 372 8.55 13.41 -14.25
C LYS A 372 7.27 13.16 -13.44
N ASP A 373 6.42 12.22 -13.86
CA ASP A 373 5.18 11.85 -13.20
C ASP A 373 5.48 10.90 -12.04
N LYS A 374 5.65 11.44 -10.83
CA LYS A 374 5.97 10.70 -9.60
C LYS A 374 4.75 9.95 -9.05
N TYR A 375 4.04 9.25 -9.93
CA TYR A 375 2.88 8.43 -9.62
C TYR A 375 3.31 7.00 -9.33
N ILE A 376 2.68 6.42 -8.31
CA ILE A 376 2.84 5.02 -7.94
C ILE A 376 1.44 4.40 -7.97
N GLY A 377 1.19 3.56 -8.97
CA GLY A 377 -0.10 2.88 -9.10
C GLY A 377 -0.21 1.71 -8.14
N CYS A 378 -1.38 1.51 -7.54
CA CYS A 378 -1.57 0.53 -6.47
C CYS A 378 -2.85 -0.28 -6.65
N SER A 379 -2.80 -1.58 -6.30
CA SER A 379 -3.97 -2.47 -6.40
C SER A 379 -5.12 -2.11 -5.44
N LYS A 380 -4.80 -1.32 -4.42
CA LYS A 380 -5.71 -0.77 -3.40
C LYS A 380 -5.30 0.67 -3.11
N SER A 381 -6.27 1.51 -2.77
CA SER A 381 -6.00 2.88 -2.31
C SER A 381 -5.12 2.89 -1.06
N ALA A 382 -4.28 3.90 -0.90
CA ALA A 382 -3.34 4.01 0.20
C ALA A 382 -4.04 4.02 1.57
N CYS A 383 -3.38 3.43 2.58
CA CYS A 383 -3.78 3.61 3.97
C CYS A 383 -3.46 5.02 4.46
N TYR A 384 -4.00 5.40 5.62
CA TYR A 384 -3.74 6.72 6.20
C TYR A 384 -2.23 7.00 6.32
N PHE A 385 -1.45 6.03 6.81
CA PHE A 385 -0.01 6.19 6.99
C PHE A 385 0.69 6.42 5.64
N CYS A 386 0.39 5.60 4.63
CA CYS A 386 1.02 5.70 3.32
C CYS A 386 0.63 6.97 2.56
N TYR A 387 -0.64 7.36 2.64
CA TYR A 387 -1.12 8.62 2.06
C TYR A 387 -0.38 9.82 2.66
N ASN A 388 -0.32 9.91 3.99
CA ASN A 388 0.37 11.01 4.65
C ASN A 388 1.88 10.97 4.42
N TRP A 389 2.48 9.78 4.37
CA TRP A 389 3.89 9.63 4.02
C TRP A 389 4.19 10.21 2.63
N LEU A 390 3.46 9.78 1.60
CA LEU A 390 3.69 10.23 0.23
C LEU A 390 3.42 11.72 0.05
N CYS A 391 2.35 12.25 0.66
CA CYS A 391 2.02 13.69 0.60
C CYS A 391 3.05 14.58 1.30
N ASN A 392 3.67 14.11 2.38
CA ASN A 392 4.67 14.88 3.15
C ASN A 392 6.11 14.65 2.67
N HIS A 393 6.31 13.74 1.71
CA HIS A 393 7.64 13.40 1.22
C HIS A 393 8.26 14.58 0.45
N LYS A 394 9.54 14.87 0.70
CA LYS A 394 10.31 15.96 0.07
C LYS A 394 10.39 15.91 -1.47
N HIS A 395 9.99 14.80 -2.08
CA HIS A 395 10.01 14.62 -3.52
C HIS A 395 8.68 14.90 -4.19
N TYR A 396 7.65 15.27 -3.43
CA TYR A 396 6.33 15.66 -3.96
C TYR A 396 5.75 14.57 -4.87
N TYR A 397 5.52 13.39 -4.31
CA TYR A 397 4.81 12.33 -5.03
C TYR A 397 3.40 12.78 -5.37
N VAL A 398 2.86 12.25 -6.45
CA VAL A 398 1.46 12.47 -6.80
C VAL A 398 0.59 11.90 -5.68
N GLN A 399 -0.39 12.70 -5.23
CA GLN A 399 -1.28 12.30 -4.14
C GLN A 399 -2.09 11.06 -4.55
N PRO A 400 -1.96 9.92 -3.82
CA PRO A 400 -2.70 8.71 -4.14
C PRO A 400 -4.16 8.82 -3.69
N ALA A 401 -5.01 7.97 -4.25
CA ALA A 401 -6.32 7.70 -3.66
C ALA A 401 -6.12 7.07 -2.28
N THR A 402 -7.02 7.33 -1.33
CA THR A 402 -6.90 6.76 0.02
C THR A 402 -8.24 6.30 0.58
N HIS A 403 -8.22 5.18 1.29
CA HIS A 403 -9.34 4.69 2.09
C HIS A 403 -9.29 5.19 3.54
N HIS A 404 -8.27 5.97 3.92
CA HIS A 404 -8.04 6.52 5.27
C HIS A 404 -8.02 5.53 6.45
N LYS A 405 -8.16 4.21 6.23
CA LYS A 405 -7.95 3.20 7.27
C LYS A 405 -6.60 3.39 7.97
N ILE A 406 -6.66 3.45 9.30
CA ILE A 406 -5.50 3.43 10.18
C ILE A 406 -5.01 1.99 10.27
N ILE A 407 -3.74 1.75 9.90
CA ILE A 407 -3.12 0.43 9.96
C ILE A 407 -1.86 0.55 10.82
N PRO A 408 -1.92 0.28 12.14
CA PRO A 408 -0.76 0.36 13.01
C PRO A 408 0.38 -0.59 12.59
N GLY A 409 0.07 -1.68 11.88
CA GLY A 409 1.06 -2.57 11.28
C GLY A 409 1.84 -1.99 10.09
N CYS A 410 1.60 -0.74 9.70
CA CYS A 410 2.38 -0.05 8.66
C CYS A 410 3.55 0.73 9.31
N ARG A 411 4.71 0.76 8.66
CA ARG A 411 5.87 1.54 9.10
C ARG A 411 6.58 2.23 7.94
N GLY A 412 7.44 3.19 8.28
CA GLY A 412 8.29 3.86 7.32
C GLY A 412 9.37 2.92 6.73
N PRO A 413 9.93 3.25 5.56
CA PRO A 413 11.09 2.56 5.01
C PRO A 413 12.31 2.77 5.90
N ASP A 414 12.74 1.69 6.57
CA ASP A 414 13.85 1.69 7.54
C ASP A 414 14.99 0.73 7.17
N ASP A 415 14.91 0.11 5.99
CA ASP A 415 15.85 -0.92 5.57
C ASP A 415 17.13 -0.32 5.00
N ASN A 416 18.29 -0.86 5.41
CA ASN A 416 19.61 -0.47 4.92
C ASN A 416 19.88 1.06 4.97
N LEU A 417 19.47 1.74 6.05
CA LEU A 417 19.65 3.18 6.18
C LEU A 417 21.11 3.59 6.44
N ASN A 418 21.63 4.47 5.59
CA ASN A 418 22.81 5.28 5.90
C ASN A 418 22.41 6.49 6.78
N GLU A 419 23.38 7.34 7.14
CA GLU A 419 23.15 8.52 7.98
C GLU A 419 22.09 9.48 7.40
N THR A 420 22.20 9.80 6.10
CA THR A 420 21.21 10.64 5.41
C THR A 420 19.81 10.01 5.43
N GLY A 421 19.71 8.70 5.22
CA GLY A 421 18.46 7.96 5.28
C GLY A 421 17.82 8.00 6.67
N ARG A 422 18.62 7.86 7.74
CA ARG A 422 18.12 7.99 9.13
C ARG A 422 17.57 9.39 9.39
N ASN A 423 18.26 10.44 8.95
CA ASN A 423 17.77 11.81 9.10
C ASN A 423 16.43 12.04 8.37
N VAL A 424 16.29 11.49 7.16
CA VAL A 424 15.02 11.54 6.42
C VAL A 424 13.93 10.79 7.19
N LEU A 425 14.22 9.61 7.74
CA LEU A 425 13.25 8.83 8.51
C LEU A 425 12.79 9.59 9.77
N VAL A 426 13.72 10.21 10.51
CA VAL A 426 13.41 11.04 11.69
C VAL A 426 12.50 12.22 11.31
N ASP A 427 12.81 12.94 10.23
CA ASP A 427 11.98 14.04 9.73
C ASP A 427 10.58 13.56 9.33
N MET A 428 10.49 12.46 8.56
CA MET A 428 9.22 11.88 8.13
C MET A 428 8.37 11.41 9.31
N TYR A 429 8.95 10.73 10.29
CA TYR A 429 8.24 10.34 11.51
C TYR A 429 7.77 11.55 12.30
N SER A 430 8.59 12.60 12.43
CA SER A 430 8.17 13.83 13.11
C SER A 430 6.96 14.49 12.44
N LYS A 431 6.95 14.55 11.09
CA LYS A 431 5.81 15.06 10.31
C LYS A 431 4.54 14.23 10.51
N ILE A 432 4.67 12.90 10.41
CA ILE A 432 3.54 11.98 10.56
C ILE A 432 2.98 12.00 11.98
N VAL A 433 3.85 11.98 13.00
CA VAL A 433 3.47 12.07 14.42
C VAL A 433 2.69 13.35 14.71
N ARG A 434 3.11 14.48 14.12
CA ARG A 434 2.38 15.74 14.22
C ARG A 434 1.02 15.67 13.53
N GLN A 435 0.96 15.13 12.31
CA GLN A 435 -0.28 14.98 11.56
C GLN A 435 -1.30 14.11 12.31
N ILE A 436 -0.89 12.94 12.81
CA ILE A 436 -1.76 12.06 13.59
C ILE A 436 -2.27 12.77 14.85
N GLY A 437 -1.38 13.49 15.55
CA GLY A 437 -1.76 14.25 16.74
C GLY A 437 -2.83 15.30 16.43
N GLN A 438 -2.68 16.05 15.34
CA GLN A 438 -3.69 17.02 14.89
C GLN A 438 -5.01 16.32 14.53
N ASP A 439 -4.96 15.24 13.75
CA ASP A 439 -6.15 14.53 13.30
C ASP A 439 -6.92 13.89 14.48
N ILE A 440 -6.23 13.44 15.52
CA ILE A 440 -6.86 12.97 16.78
C ILE A 440 -7.58 14.13 17.49
N LEU A 441 -6.94 15.30 17.57
CA LEU A 441 -7.55 16.49 18.21
C LEU A 441 -8.78 16.95 17.44
N ASP A 442 -8.67 17.09 16.11
CA ASP A 442 -9.77 17.48 15.23
C ASP A 442 -10.91 16.47 15.35
N PHE A 443 -10.57 15.18 15.38
CA PHE A 443 -11.54 14.12 15.57
C PHE A 443 -12.30 14.28 16.90
N LEU A 444 -11.60 14.45 18.02
CA LEU A 444 -12.22 14.60 19.35
C LEU A 444 -12.99 15.92 19.52
N GLN A 445 -12.81 16.90 18.64
CA GLN A 445 -13.58 18.14 18.63
C GLN A 445 -14.89 18.03 17.85
N GLU A 446 -14.99 17.11 16.89
CA GLU A 446 -16.18 16.93 16.07
C GLU A 446 -17.27 16.13 16.81
N ASN A 447 -18.50 16.68 16.88
CA ASN A 447 -19.69 15.97 17.36
C ASN A 447 -20.23 14.96 16.31
N LEU A 448 -19.36 14.10 15.76
CA LEU A 448 -19.78 13.09 14.80
C LEU A 448 -20.22 11.80 15.49
N GLN A 449 -21.42 11.35 15.17
CA GLN A 449 -21.89 10.00 15.49
C GLN A 449 -21.05 8.96 14.71
N PRO A 450 -20.60 7.85 15.36
CA PRO A 450 -19.91 6.77 14.67
C PRO A 450 -20.77 6.20 13.54
N ARG A 451 -20.24 6.11 12.32
CA ARG A 451 -20.89 5.37 11.23
C ARG A 451 -20.17 4.05 11.02
N LEU A 452 -20.83 2.95 11.36
CA LEU A 452 -20.38 1.59 11.05
C LEU A 452 -20.42 1.39 9.52
N GLN A 453 -19.26 1.29 8.89
CA GLN A 453 -19.16 0.90 7.49
C GLN A 453 -18.69 -0.55 7.36
N TYR A 454 -19.38 -1.29 6.50
CA TYR A 454 -18.98 -2.62 6.08
C TYR A 454 -17.75 -2.53 5.15
N MET A 455 -16.61 -3.04 5.61
CA MET A 455 -15.33 -2.94 4.87
C MET A 455 -15.00 -4.22 4.08
N SER A 456 -14.53 -4.04 2.84
CA SER A 456 -14.09 -5.12 1.95
C SER A 456 -12.64 -5.56 2.12
N THR A 457 -11.86 -4.82 2.91
CA THR A 457 -10.48 -5.12 3.22
C THR A 457 -10.35 -5.34 4.71
N GLU A 458 -10.71 -6.55 5.13
CA GLU A 458 -10.01 -7.21 6.23
C GLU A 458 -8.56 -7.47 5.81
N ALA A 459 -7.83 -6.42 5.40
CA ALA A 459 -6.40 -6.42 5.60
C ALA A 459 -6.24 -6.45 7.11
N SER A 460 -5.73 -7.57 7.61
CA SER A 460 -5.32 -7.71 9.00
C SER A 460 -4.55 -6.45 9.41
N SER A 461 -4.95 -5.81 10.51
CA SER A 461 -4.19 -4.74 11.13
C SER A 461 -2.83 -5.23 11.65
N ARG A 462 -2.63 -6.56 11.68
CA ARG A 462 -1.39 -7.23 12.05
C ARG A 462 -0.68 -7.72 10.79
N ALA A 463 0.60 -7.40 10.67
CA ALA A 463 1.44 -8.12 9.73
C ALA A 463 1.59 -9.58 10.22
N THR A 464 1.38 -10.56 9.33
CA THR A 464 1.68 -11.96 9.62
C THR A 464 3.20 -12.13 9.76
N SER A 465 3.65 -12.66 10.91
CA SER A 465 5.06 -12.99 11.13
C SER A 465 5.46 -14.15 10.22
N ARG A 466 6.49 -13.96 9.39
CA ARG A 466 7.21 -15.10 8.80
C ARG A 466 8.17 -15.61 9.88
N LEU A 467 7.67 -16.42 10.81
CA LEU A 467 8.56 -17.33 11.51
C LEU A 467 9.12 -18.28 10.44
N SER A 468 10.43 -18.23 10.23
CA SER A 468 11.16 -19.14 9.36
C SER A 468 10.85 -20.57 9.79
N ALA A 469 9.97 -21.25 9.04
CA ALA A 469 9.83 -22.69 9.13
C ALA A 469 11.00 -23.35 8.40
N THR A 470 12.22 -23.13 8.91
CA THR A 470 13.30 -24.10 8.78
C THR A 470 13.14 -25.07 9.93
N ARG A 471 12.33 -26.12 9.73
CA ARG A 471 12.50 -27.37 10.46
C ARG A 471 13.20 -28.35 9.54
N ARG A 472 14.21 -28.99 10.13
CA ARG A 472 15.18 -29.92 9.54
C ARG A 472 14.54 -31.07 8.79
#